data_AF-A0A4Q1CER4-F1
#
_entry.id   AF-A0A4Q1CER4-F1
#
_cell.length_a   1.000
_cell.length_b   1.000
_cell.length_c   1.000
_cell.angle_alpha   90.00
_cell.angle_beta   90.00
_cell.angle_gamma   90.00
#
_symmetry.space_group_name_H-M   'P 1'
#
loop_
_entity.id
_entity.type
_entity.pdbx_description
1 polymer ?
#
loop_
_entity_poly.entity_id
_entity_poly.type
_entity_poly.pdbx_seq_one_letter_code
_entity_poly.pdbx_strand_id
1 'polypeptide(L)'
;MVFTTMVTDEHHAYNKVGKKYNHKKVNHRNKEYVRKEDILVHTNNIEGYWNILKKQIDGIHHSVSPKHLQRYCNESAFRYNNREAFQDERFANAIANCNGSLKYKVLTAE
;
A
#
# COMPACT_ATOMS: atom_id res chain seq x y z
N MET A 1 7.09 23.70 13.70
CA MET A 1 7.29 22.72 12.60
C MET A 1 6.33 21.57 12.87
N VAL A 2 5.35 21.32 12.01
CA VAL A 2 4.42 20.20 12.18
C VAL A 2 5.05 19.00 11.49
N PHE A 3 5.50 18.02 12.26
CA PHE A 3 5.98 16.76 11.71
C PHE A 3 4.78 15.86 11.40
N THR A 4 4.75 15.28 10.19
CA THR A 4 3.79 14.22 9.87
C THR A 4 3.94 13.06 10.85
N THR A 5 2.82 12.55 11.36
CA THR A 5 2.80 11.36 12.21
C THR A 5 2.98 10.12 11.36
N MET A 6 3.91 9.24 11.75
CA MET A 6 4.10 7.94 11.12
C MET A 6 3.89 6.85 12.18
N VAL A 7 3.05 5.86 11.86
CA VAL A 7 2.74 4.74 12.75
C VAL A 7 3.34 3.46 12.17
N THR A 8 4.08 2.70 12.98
CA THR A 8 4.65 1.40 12.58
C THR A 8 4.40 0.33 13.65
N ASP A 9 4.74 -0.91 13.32
CA ASP A 9 4.91 -1.98 14.29
C ASP A 9 6.20 -1.78 15.14
N GLU A 10 6.52 -2.77 15.97
CA GLU A 10 7.66 -2.81 16.87
C GLU A 10 9.02 -3.11 16.20
N HIS A 11 9.07 -3.35 14.88
CA HIS A 11 10.27 -3.81 14.21
C HIS A 11 11.41 -2.77 14.31
N HIS A 12 12.59 -3.21 14.75
CA HIS A 12 13.72 -2.32 15.07
C HIS A 12 14.20 -1.45 13.90
N ALA A 13 14.01 -1.91 12.65
CA ALA A 13 14.34 -1.13 11.46
C ALA A 13 13.64 0.26 11.44
N TYR A 14 12.46 0.37 12.05
CA TYR A 14 11.71 1.62 12.09
C TYR A 14 12.20 2.61 13.15
N ASN A 15 13.13 2.25 14.04
CA ASN A 15 13.64 3.18 15.07
C ASN A 15 14.21 4.48 14.49
N LYS A 16 14.77 4.43 13.27
CA LYS A 16 15.35 5.60 12.60
C LYS A 16 14.28 6.57 12.07
N VAL A 17 13.03 6.13 11.92
CA VAL A 17 11.91 6.95 11.42
C VAL A 17 11.62 8.14 12.33
N GLY A 18 11.75 7.95 13.65
CA GLY A 18 11.59 9.01 14.65
C GLY A 18 12.55 10.20 14.49
N LYS A 19 13.60 10.09 13.66
CA LYS A 19 14.48 11.22 13.32
C LYS A 19 13.85 12.21 12.34
N LYS A 20 12.83 11.79 11.58
CA LYS A 20 12.18 12.59 10.51
C LYS A 20 10.69 12.83 10.76
N TYR A 21 10.04 11.96 11.53
CA TYR A 21 8.60 11.97 11.72
C TYR A 21 8.25 11.90 13.21
N ASN A 22 7.03 12.34 13.56
CA ASN A 22 6.45 12.02 14.86
C ASN A 22 6.10 10.52 14.88
N HIS A 23 7.06 9.70 15.30
CA HIS A 23 6.96 8.24 15.22
C HIS A 23 6.15 7.67 16.39
N LYS A 24 5.04 7.02 16.08
CA LYS A 24 4.26 6.20 17.00
C LYS A 24 4.43 4.74 16.64
N LYS A 25 4.32 3.86 17.64
CA LYS A 25 4.45 2.41 17.46
C LYS A 25 3.27 1.71 18.13
N VAL A 26 2.78 0.65 17.52
CA VAL A 26 1.92 -0.34 18.19
C VAL A 26 2.77 -1.53 18.59
N ASN A 27 2.49 -2.11 19.76
CA ASN A 27 3.22 -3.25 20.27
C ASN A 27 2.36 -4.52 20.24
N HIS A 28 2.44 -5.24 19.12
CA HIS A 28 1.67 -6.47 18.92
C HIS A 28 2.05 -7.57 19.91
N ARG A 29 3.29 -7.60 20.40
CA ARG A 29 3.73 -8.54 21.46
C ARG A 29 2.91 -8.38 22.75
N ASN A 30 2.45 -7.17 23.05
CA ASN A 30 1.59 -6.89 24.20
C ASN A 30 0.09 -7.02 23.87
N LYS A 31 -0.26 -7.58 22.71
CA LYS A 31 -1.63 -7.64 22.18
C LYS A 31 -2.27 -6.24 22.00
N GLU A 32 -1.45 -5.23 21.73
CA GLU A 32 -1.90 -3.88 21.40
C GLU A 32 -2.11 -3.76 19.89
N TYR A 33 -3.37 -3.84 19.45
CA TYR A 33 -3.76 -3.68 18.04
C TYR A 33 -4.14 -2.24 17.68
N VAL A 34 -4.61 -1.50 18.69
CA VAL A 34 -4.92 -0.07 18.62
C VAL A 34 -4.47 0.52 19.96
N ARG A 35 -3.81 1.68 19.93
CA ARG A 35 -3.43 2.37 21.16
C ARG A 35 -4.68 2.91 21.86
N LYS A 36 -4.86 2.58 23.13
CA LYS A 36 -6.08 2.97 23.88
C LYS A 36 -6.22 4.47 24.05
N GLU A 37 -5.11 5.17 24.21
CA GLU A 37 -5.07 6.62 24.42
C GLU A 37 -5.21 7.41 23.12
N ASP A 38 -4.99 6.78 21.96
CA ASP A 38 -5.08 7.40 20.64
C ASP A 38 -5.51 6.36 19.60
N ILE A 39 -6.80 6.33 19.29
CA ILE A 39 -7.40 5.34 18.39
C ILE A 39 -6.88 5.39 16.95
N LEU A 40 -6.17 6.46 16.57
CA LEU A 40 -5.57 6.61 15.24
C LEU A 40 -4.21 5.93 15.14
N VAL A 41 -3.62 5.50 16.26
CA VAL A 41 -2.34 4.80 16.29
C VAL A 41 -2.58 3.31 16.16
N HIS A 42 -2.58 2.84 14.91
CA HIS A 42 -2.63 1.43 14.54
C HIS A 42 -2.03 1.17 13.15
N THR A 43 -1.77 -0.11 12.84
CA THR A 43 -1.29 -0.57 11.52
C THR A 43 -2.36 -1.31 10.71
N ASN A 44 -3.58 -1.46 11.25
CA ASN A 44 -4.65 -2.25 10.63
C ASN A 44 -4.96 -1.87 9.17
N ASN A 45 -4.91 -0.59 8.81
CA ASN A 45 -5.20 -0.15 7.43
C ASN A 45 -4.17 -0.72 6.44
N ILE A 46 -2.87 -0.62 6.78
CA ILE A 46 -1.81 -1.09 5.90
C ILE A 46 -1.74 -2.63 5.87
N GLU A 47 -2.01 -3.29 7.00
CA GLU A 47 -2.15 -4.75 7.06
C GLU A 47 -3.33 -5.25 6.20
N GLY A 48 -4.47 -4.57 6.30
CA GLY A 48 -5.65 -4.84 5.46
C GLY A 48 -5.35 -4.66 3.97
N TYR A 49 -4.63 -3.60 3.61
CA TYR A 49 -4.16 -3.39 2.24
C TYR A 49 -3.27 -4.55 1.75
N TRP A 50 -2.28 -4.98 2.54
CA TRP A 50 -1.41 -6.09 2.16
C TRP A 50 -2.18 -7.41 1.95
N ASN A 51 -3.22 -7.66 2.76
CA ASN A 51 -4.09 -8.82 2.56
C ASN A 51 -4.85 -8.75 1.23
N ILE A 52 -5.28 -7.57 0.80
CA ILE A 52 -5.94 -7.37 -0.51
C ILE A 52 -4.94 -7.61 -1.65
N LEU A 53 -3.74 -7.04 -1.56
CA LEU A 53 -2.71 -7.22 -2.59
C LEU A 53 -2.35 -8.70 -2.78
N LYS A 54 -2.15 -9.45 -1.69
CA LYS A 54 -1.84 -10.89 -1.76
C LYS A 54 -2.95 -11.66 -2.48
N LYS A 55 -4.22 -11.43 -2.11
CA LYS A 55 -5.37 -12.03 -2.79
C LYS A 55 -5.45 -11.65 -4.27
N GLN A 56 -5.09 -10.43 -4.62
CA GLN A 56 -5.03 -9.99 -6.02
C GLN A 56 -3.95 -10.76 -6.80
N ILE A 57 -2.77 -10.95 -6.22
CA ILE A 57 -1.69 -11.73 -6.82
C ILE A 57 -2.13 -13.19 -7.01
N ASP A 58 -2.66 -13.81 -5.96
CA ASP A 58 -3.05 -15.23 -5.98
C ASP A 58 -4.24 -15.49 -6.92
N GLY A 59 -5.21 -14.56 -6.99
CA GLY A 59 -6.48 -14.75 -7.69
C GLY A 59 -6.55 -14.18 -9.10
N ILE A 60 -5.82 -13.10 -9.41
CA ILE A 60 -5.89 -12.44 -10.73
C ILE A 60 -4.62 -12.71 -11.55
N HIS A 61 -3.45 -12.56 -10.92
CA HIS A 61 -2.18 -12.57 -11.66
C HIS A 61 -1.54 -13.96 -11.72
N HIS A 62 -1.75 -14.81 -10.71
CA HIS A 62 -1.21 -16.16 -10.49
C HIS A 62 0.33 -16.28 -10.47
N SER A 63 1.06 -15.40 -11.15
CA SER A 63 2.51 -15.26 -11.13
C SER A 63 2.89 -13.81 -11.36
N VAL A 64 3.87 -13.33 -10.60
CA VAL A 64 4.42 -11.97 -10.74
C VAL A 64 5.93 -12.05 -10.87
N SER A 65 6.51 -11.21 -11.73
CA SER A 65 7.96 -11.11 -11.87
C SER A 65 8.50 -9.95 -11.02
N PRO A 66 9.70 -10.11 -10.39
CA PRO A 66 10.36 -9.02 -9.66
C PRO A 66 10.46 -7.72 -10.48
N LYS A 67 10.74 -7.87 -11.78
CA LYS A 67 10.84 -6.78 -12.76
C LYS A 67 9.60 -5.88 -12.84
N HIS A 68 8.40 -6.44 -12.61
CA HIS A 68 7.15 -5.71 -12.76
C HIS A 68 6.40 -5.49 -11.44
N LEU A 69 7.00 -5.84 -10.29
CA LEU A 69 6.37 -5.71 -8.97
C LEU A 69 5.76 -4.33 -8.73
N GLN A 70 6.47 -3.26 -9.08
CA GLN A 70 5.95 -1.90 -8.89
C GLN A 70 4.67 -1.64 -9.70
N ARG A 71 4.51 -2.23 -10.89
CA ARG A 71 3.30 -2.08 -11.71
C ARG A 71 2.09 -2.74 -11.03
N TYR A 72 2.28 -3.92 -10.45
CA TYR A 72 1.24 -4.61 -9.66
C TYR A 72 0.88 -3.81 -8.40
N CYS A 73 1.87 -3.27 -7.69
CA CYS A 73 1.64 -2.40 -6.53
C CYS A 73 0.86 -1.13 -6.92
N ASN A 74 1.22 -0.49 -8.04
CA ASN A 74 0.52 0.70 -8.53
C ASN A 74 -0.94 0.39 -8.88
N GLU A 75 -1.20 -0.72 -9.56
CA GLU A 75 -2.57 -1.16 -9.88
C GLU A 75 -3.37 -1.42 -8.60
N SER A 76 -2.80 -2.15 -7.64
CA SER A 76 -3.47 -2.47 -6.38
C SER A 76 -3.77 -1.21 -5.55
N ALA A 77 -2.81 -0.29 -5.46
CA ALA A 77 -3.00 1.01 -4.81
C ALA A 77 -4.09 1.84 -5.49
N PHE A 78 -4.11 1.90 -6.83
CA PHE A 78 -5.16 2.57 -7.59
C PHE A 78 -6.54 1.98 -7.26
N ARG A 79 -6.67 0.64 -7.31
CA ARG A 79 -7.94 -0.05 -6.99
C ARG A 79 -8.38 0.22 -5.55
N TYR A 80 -7.45 0.15 -4.59
CA TYR A 80 -7.76 0.35 -3.16
C TYR A 80 -8.21 1.78 -2.86
N ASN A 81 -7.54 2.78 -3.45
CA ASN A 81 -7.86 4.20 -3.25
C ASN A 81 -9.15 4.61 -3.96
N ASN A 82 -9.54 3.94 -5.05
CA ASN A 82 -10.77 4.19 -5.80
C ASN A 82 -11.87 3.15 -5.52
N ARG A 83 -11.80 2.42 -4.40
CA ARG A 83 -12.73 1.32 -4.12
C ARG A 83 -14.18 1.77 -3.88
N GLU A 84 -14.36 3.03 -3.47
CA GLU A 84 -15.67 3.63 -3.13
C GLU A 84 -16.32 4.32 -4.34
N ALA A 85 -15.56 4.54 -5.42
CA ALA A 85 -16.09 5.12 -6.65
C ALA A 85 -16.99 4.12 -7.40
N PHE A 86 -17.95 4.64 -8.16
CA PHE A 86 -18.75 3.81 -9.05
C PHE A 86 -17.88 3.16 -10.14
N GLN A 87 -18.34 2.03 -10.68
CA GLN A 87 -17.53 1.23 -11.60
C GLN A 87 -17.17 1.99 -12.89
N ASP A 88 -18.12 2.76 -13.42
CA ASP A 88 -17.96 3.64 -14.57
C ASP A 88 -16.96 4.77 -14.29
N GLU A 89 -17.07 5.44 -13.15
CA GLU A 89 -16.12 6.47 -12.72
C GLU A 89 -14.71 5.91 -12.57
N ARG A 90 -14.56 4.76 -11.92
CA ARG A 90 -13.27 4.10 -11.73
C ARG A 90 -12.65 3.70 -13.06
N PHE A 91 -13.46 3.20 -14.00
CA PHE A 91 -13.00 2.88 -15.35
C PHE A 91 -12.56 4.14 -16.10
N ALA A 92 -13.37 5.19 -16.09
CA ALA A 92 -13.03 6.48 -16.71
C ALA A 92 -11.74 7.05 -16.12
N ASN A 93 -11.57 7.02 -14.79
CA ASN A 93 -10.36 7.45 -14.11
C ASN A 93 -9.14 6.61 -14.50
N ALA A 94 -9.28 5.29 -14.64
CA ALA A 94 -8.18 4.44 -15.08
C ALA A 94 -7.69 4.84 -16.48
N ILE A 95 -8.63 5.04 -17.42
CA ILE A 95 -8.30 5.46 -18.79
C ILE A 95 -7.70 6.88 -18.82
N ALA A 96 -8.23 7.81 -18.04
CA ALA A 96 -7.71 9.18 -17.96
C ALA A 96 -6.26 9.24 -17.43
N ASN A 97 -5.86 8.27 -16.61
CA ASN A 97 -4.49 8.17 -16.09
C ASN A 97 -3.55 7.30 -16.96
N CYS A 98 -4.04 6.73 -18.06
CA CYS A 98 -3.22 5.97 -18.99
C CYS A 98 -2.47 6.92 -19.95
N ASN A 99 -1.14 6.92 -19.86
CA ASN A 99 -0.29 7.66 -20.78
C ASN A 99 0.48 6.72 -21.71
N GLY A 100 0.23 6.85 -23.02
CA GLY A 100 0.97 6.13 -24.06
C GLY A 100 0.62 4.65 -24.19
N SER A 101 1.43 3.93 -24.96
CA SER A 101 1.27 2.49 -25.21
C SER A 101 2.50 1.72 -24.74
N LEU A 102 2.28 0.54 -24.15
CA LEU A 102 3.35 -0.35 -23.72
C LEU A 102 3.64 -1.40 -24.80
N LYS A 103 4.74 -1.23 -25.53
CA LYS A 103 5.19 -2.20 -26.53
C LYS A 103 5.76 -3.44 -25.85
N TYR A 104 5.51 -4.62 -26.42
CA TYR A 104 6.03 -5.90 -25.88
C TYR A 104 7.55 -5.89 -25.69
N LYS A 105 8.31 -5.33 -26.64
CA LYS A 105 9.78 -5.19 -26.54
C LYS A 105 10.21 -4.40 -25.29
N VAL A 106 9.44 -3.39 -24.88
CA VAL A 106 9.72 -2.59 -23.67
C VAL A 106 9.33 -3.37 -22.41
N LEU A 107 8.25 -4.14 -22.48
CA LEU A 107 7.82 -4.99 -21.36
C LEU A 107 8.87 -6.06 -21.04
N THR A 108 9.49 -6.67 -22.06
CA THR A 108 10.43 -7.79 -21.87
C THR A 108 11.91 -7.40 -21.83
N ALA A 109 12.30 -6.18 -22.25
CA ALA A 109 13.67 -5.68 -22.15
C ALA A 109 14.21 -5.69 -20.71
N GLU A 110 15.34 -6.37 -20.47
CA GLU A 110 15.96 -6.50 -19.13
C GLU A 110 16.30 -5.15 -18.47
#